data_AF-A0A349TJ07-F1
#
_entry.id   AF-A0A349TJ07-F1
#
_cell.length_a   1.000
_cell.length_b   1.000
_cell.length_c   1.000
_cell.angle_alpha   90.00
_cell.angle_beta   90.00
_cell.angle_gamma   90.00
#
_symmetry.space_group_name_H-M   'P 1'
#
loop_
_entity.id
_entity.type
_entity.pdbx_description
1 polymer ?
#
loop_
_entity_poly.entity_id
_entity_poly.type
_entity_poly.pdbx_seq_one_letter_code
_entity_poly.pdbx_strand_id
1 'polypeptide(L)'
;MQLISFPWRWWPEAQPSLLLLEQTRDFRLSNSALAMPDASQWWRFILAVQVCYSLLPRSLLWLSARQRVRSQYSASDLQQASIVAAAPAVQAAPELAEVVQVVSQPWTLLVWGANQKDCIKAIQSVYGQAEQVIELEATSKSLAIEHSVVVLVKSWEPPLAELADVLQLLPQQGQRLILPVDWSKQA
;
A
#
# COMPACT_ATOMS: atom_id res chain seq x y z
N MET A 1 -7.41 -19.69 -39.61
CA MET A 1 -8.26 -19.05 -38.58
C MET A 1 -8.84 -20.01 -37.52
N GLN A 2 -8.80 -21.34 -37.69
CA GLN A 2 -9.43 -22.29 -36.74
C GLN A 2 -8.65 -22.53 -35.43
N LEU A 3 -7.36 -22.15 -35.36
CA LEU A 3 -6.56 -22.33 -34.14
C LEU A 3 -6.99 -21.39 -33.00
N ILE A 4 -7.43 -20.17 -33.32
CA ILE A 4 -7.83 -19.16 -32.32
C ILE A 4 -9.22 -19.48 -31.73
N SER A 5 -10.11 -20.11 -32.50
CA SER A 5 -11.45 -20.50 -32.02
C SER A 5 -11.53 -21.90 -31.43
N PHE A 6 -10.39 -22.54 -31.17
CA PHE A 6 -10.33 -23.88 -30.57
C PHE A 6 -11.12 -24.02 -29.25
N PRO A 7 -11.04 -23.09 -28.28
CA PRO A 7 -11.68 -23.30 -26.98
C PRO A 7 -13.22 -23.19 -27.00
N TRP A 8 -13.81 -22.58 -28.03
CA TRP A 8 -15.27 -22.49 -28.22
C TRP A 8 -15.73 -23.16 -29.52
N ARG A 9 -15.03 -24.20 -29.98
CA ARG A 9 -15.36 -24.91 -31.23
C ARG A 9 -16.79 -25.46 -31.28
N TRP A 10 -17.37 -25.76 -30.11
CA TRP A 10 -18.76 -26.20 -29.94
C TRP A 10 -19.80 -25.10 -30.19
N TRP A 11 -19.38 -23.84 -30.34
CA TRP A 11 -20.24 -22.70 -30.67
C TRP A 11 -20.01 -22.24 -32.12
N PRO A 12 -20.69 -22.85 -33.11
CA PRO A 12 -20.45 -22.58 -34.53
C PRO A 12 -20.77 -21.13 -34.94
N GLU A 13 -21.79 -20.54 -34.34
CA GLU A 13 -22.24 -19.16 -34.54
C GLU A 13 -21.24 -18.07 -34.07
N ALA A 14 -20.24 -18.45 -33.28
CA ALA A 14 -19.20 -17.56 -32.77
C ALA A 14 -17.86 -17.80 -33.48
N GLN A 15 -17.86 -18.49 -34.62
CA GLN A 15 -16.67 -18.71 -35.42
C GLN A 15 -16.44 -17.54 -36.40
N PRO A 16 -15.19 -17.15 -36.65
CA PRO A 16 -14.88 -16.14 -37.65
C PRO A 16 -15.10 -16.76 -39.05
N SER A 17 -16.23 -16.46 -39.67
CA SER A 17 -16.52 -16.90 -41.04
C SER A 17 -15.77 -16.02 -42.05
N LEU A 18 -15.24 -16.63 -43.11
CA LEU A 18 -14.48 -15.92 -44.15
C LEU A 18 -15.37 -14.90 -44.88
N LEU A 19 -16.62 -15.26 -45.11
CA LEU A 19 -17.65 -14.42 -45.71
C LEU A 19 -17.89 -13.13 -44.89
N LEU A 20 -17.90 -13.23 -43.55
CA LEU A 20 -18.07 -12.06 -42.68
C LEU A 20 -16.82 -11.15 -42.68
N LEU A 21 -15.62 -11.72 -42.79
CA LEU A 21 -14.37 -10.94 -42.91
C LEU A 21 -14.29 -10.18 -44.24
N GLU A 22 -14.77 -10.76 -45.33
CA GLU A 22 -14.82 -10.09 -46.64
C GLU A 22 -15.88 -8.98 -46.65
N GLN A 23 -17.08 -9.26 -46.14
CA GLN A 23 -18.15 -8.27 -46.05
C GLN A 23 -17.81 -7.08 -45.14
N THR A 24 -17.09 -7.30 -44.02
CA THR A 24 -16.66 -6.22 -43.11
C THR A 24 -15.48 -5.42 -43.65
N ARG A 25 -14.65 -6.00 -44.53
CA ARG A 25 -13.53 -5.32 -45.19
C ARG A 25 -14.03 -4.26 -46.18
N ASP A 26 -15.01 -4.62 -47.00
CA ASP A 26 -15.53 -3.76 -48.08
C ASP A 26 -16.60 -2.75 -47.62
N PHE A 27 -17.00 -2.84 -46.35
CA PHE A 27 -17.95 -1.91 -45.72
C PHE A 27 -17.49 -0.44 -45.79
N ARG A 28 -16.17 -0.18 -45.77
CA ARG A 28 -15.65 1.20 -45.88
C ARG A 28 -15.67 1.76 -47.30
N LEU A 29 -15.77 0.90 -48.31
CA LEU A 29 -15.72 1.27 -49.73
C LEU A 29 -17.12 1.38 -50.35
N SER A 30 -18.12 0.78 -49.71
CA SER A 30 -19.51 0.73 -50.19
C SER A 30 -20.41 1.59 -49.30
N ASN A 31 -21.04 2.63 -49.87
CA ASN A 31 -21.94 3.55 -49.15
C ASN A 31 -23.33 2.92 -48.83
N SER A 32 -23.43 1.59 -48.88
CA SER A 32 -24.63 0.80 -48.64
C SER A 32 -24.70 0.40 -47.17
N ALA A 33 -25.02 1.36 -46.31
CA ALA A 33 -25.22 1.15 -44.87
C ALA A 33 -26.46 0.31 -44.51
N LEU A 34 -27.20 -0.21 -45.50
CA LEU A 34 -28.46 -0.89 -45.30
C LEU A 34 -28.31 -2.38 -45.58
N ALA A 35 -28.47 -3.16 -44.50
CA ALA A 35 -28.60 -4.60 -44.42
C ALA A 35 -27.29 -5.41 -44.56
N MET A 36 -26.52 -5.42 -43.48
CA MET A 36 -25.61 -6.52 -43.18
C MET A 36 -26.37 -7.48 -42.23
N PRO A 37 -27.08 -8.51 -42.76
CA PRO A 37 -27.96 -9.37 -41.95
C PRO A 37 -27.22 -10.15 -40.84
N ASP A 38 -25.89 -10.29 -40.96
CA ASP A 38 -25.06 -11.08 -40.04
C ASP A 38 -24.02 -10.26 -39.26
N ALA A 39 -24.08 -8.92 -39.29
CA ALA A 39 -23.13 -8.06 -38.58
C ALA A 39 -23.04 -8.37 -37.07
N SER A 40 -24.15 -8.79 -36.47
CA SER A 40 -24.23 -9.16 -35.05
C SER A 40 -23.41 -10.40 -34.69
N GLN A 41 -23.05 -11.25 -35.66
CA GLN A 41 -22.20 -12.42 -35.42
C GLN A 41 -20.78 -12.03 -34.97
N TRP A 42 -20.31 -10.83 -35.37
CA TRP A 42 -19.01 -10.31 -34.93
C TRP A 42 -18.93 -10.14 -33.40
N TRP A 43 -20.03 -9.72 -32.76
CA TRP A 43 -20.10 -9.58 -31.31
C TRP A 43 -20.02 -10.92 -30.59
N ARG A 44 -20.61 -11.98 -31.15
CA ARG A 44 -20.51 -13.34 -30.60
C ARG A 44 -19.05 -13.82 -30.61
N PHE A 45 -18.32 -13.54 -31.68
CA PHE A 45 -16.89 -13.84 -31.78
C PHE A 45 -16.06 -13.07 -30.74
N ILE A 46 -16.24 -11.74 -30.62
CA ILE A 46 -15.53 -10.93 -29.62
C ILE A 46 -15.83 -11.43 -28.20
N LEU A 47 -17.10 -11.73 -27.90
CA LEU A 47 -17.51 -12.24 -26.59
C LEU A 47 -16.82 -13.58 -26.30
N ALA A 48 -16.81 -14.51 -27.25
CA ALA A 48 -16.15 -15.80 -27.08
C ALA A 48 -14.64 -15.65 -26.81
N VAL A 49 -13.97 -14.73 -27.52
CA VAL A 49 -12.56 -14.39 -27.29
C VAL A 49 -12.35 -13.86 -25.87
N GLN A 50 -13.16 -12.89 -25.42
CA GLN A 50 -13.03 -12.31 -24.07
C GLN A 50 -13.25 -13.36 -22.98
N VAL A 51 -14.27 -14.21 -23.13
CA VAL A 51 -14.58 -15.26 -22.15
C VAL A 51 -13.44 -16.28 -22.07
N CYS A 52 -13.00 -16.83 -23.20
CA CYS A 52 -12.02 -17.92 -23.20
C CYS A 52 -10.59 -17.46 -22.91
N TYR A 53 -10.17 -16.28 -23.39
CA TYR A 53 -8.77 -15.84 -23.27
C TYR A 53 -8.54 -14.83 -22.14
N SER A 54 -9.58 -14.15 -21.64
CA SER A 54 -9.40 -13.15 -20.57
C SER A 54 -10.12 -13.54 -19.27
N LEU A 55 -11.43 -13.80 -19.31
CA LEU A 55 -12.20 -14.04 -18.08
C LEU A 55 -11.88 -15.40 -17.46
N LEU A 56 -11.96 -16.49 -18.24
CA LEU A 56 -11.73 -17.85 -17.74
C LEU A 56 -10.37 -18.02 -17.03
N PRO A 57 -9.22 -17.63 -17.62
CA PRO A 57 -7.93 -17.79 -16.95
C PRO A 57 -7.83 -16.92 -15.68
N ARG A 58 -8.38 -15.70 -15.70
CA ARG A 58 -8.39 -14.82 -14.51
C ARG A 58 -9.25 -15.39 -13.40
N SER A 59 -10.44 -15.92 -13.72
CA SER A 59 -11.31 -16.58 -12.75
C SER A 59 -10.65 -17.82 -12.16
N LEU A 60 -9.94 -18.62 -12.97
CA LEU A 60 -9.20 -19.81 -12.51
C LEU A 60 -8.07 -19.43 -11.54
N LEU A 61 -7.28 -18.40 -11.89
CA LEU A 61 -6.23 -17.89 -11.01
C LEU A 61 -6.80 -17.31 -9.71
N TRP A 62 -7.90 -16.58 -9.79
CA TRP A 62 -8.55 -16.01 -8.62
C TRP A 62 -9.18 -17.08 -7.71
N LEU A 63 -9.86 -18.09 -8.30
CA LEU A 63 -10.40 -19.23 -7.56
C LEU A 63 -9.28 -20.04 -6.91
N SER A 64 -8.20 -20.34 -7.63
CA SER A 64 -7.06 -21.07 -7.07
C SER A 64 -6.36 -20.29 -5.97
N ALA A 65 -6.16 -18.98 -6.12
CA ALA A 65 -5.65 -18.12 -5.07
C ALA A 65 -6.57 -18.13 -3.85
N ARG A 66 -7.89 -17.97 -4.03
CA ARG A 66 -8.88 -18.04 -2.96
C ARG A 66 -8.94 -19.40 -2.27
N GLN A 67 -8.83 -20.49 -3.02
CA GLN A 67 -8.82 -21.85 -2.46
C GLN A 67 -7.55 -22.10 -1.66
N ARG A 68 -6.38 -21.67 -2.17
CA ARG A 68 -5.11 -21.77 -1.43
C ARG A 68 -5.13 -20.94 -0.16
N VAL A 69 -5.61 -19.70 -0.23
CA VAL A 69 -5.84 -18.84 0.93
C VAL A 69 -6.79 -19.56 1.89
N ARG A 70 -7.98 -20.00 1.48
CA ARG A 70 -8.91 -20.65 2.41
C ARG A 70 -8.36 -21.95 3.03
N SER A 71 -7.61 -22.73 2.26
CA SER A 71 -7.01 -24.00 2.71
C SER A 71 -5.84 -23.79 3.67
N GLN A 72 -4.99 -22.79 3.43
CA GLN A 72 -3.87 -22.47 4.33
C GLN A 72 -4.39 -21.78 5.58
N TYR A 73 -5.32 -20.83 5.43
CA TYR A 73 -5.89 -20.11 6.57
C TYR A 73 -6.73 -21.01 7.48
N SER A 74 -7.40 -22.08 7.01
CA SER A 74 -8.12 -23.00 7.93
C SER A 74 -7.20 -23.87 8.80
N ALA A 75 -6.03 -24.27 8.30
CA ALA A 75 -5.06 -25.01 9.10
C ALA A 75 -4.25 -24.07 10.02
N SER A 76 -3.92 -22.87 9.52
CA SER A 76 -3.29 -21.81 10.29
C SER A 76 -4.22 -21.27 11.38
N ASP A 77 -5.53 -21.11 11.17
CA ASP A 77 -6.47 -20.61 12.20
C ASP A 77 -6.55 -21.55 13.41
N LEU A 78 -6.50 -22.86 13.20
CA LEU A 78 -6.49 -23.82 14.31
C LEU A 78 -5.14 -23.81 15.05
N GLN A 79 -4.02 -23.59 14.34
CA GLN A 79 -2.71 -23.39 14.97
C GLN A 79 -2.60 -22.02 15.66
N GLN A 80 -3.15 -20.93 15.09
CA GLN A 80 -3.19 -19.61 15.67
C GLN A 80 -4.15 -19.55 16.84
N ALA A 81 -5.30 -20.25 16.78
CA ALA A 81 -6.18 -20.46 17.92
C ALA A 81 -5.48 -21.26 19.02
N SER A 82 -4.60 -22.21 18.68
CA SER A 82 -3.73 -22.90 19.64
C SER A 82 -2.59 -22.01 20.18
N ILE A 83 -2.05 -21.06 19.40
CA ILE A 83 -1.06 -20.06 19.84
C ILE A 83 -1.72 -18.93 20.65
N VAL A 84 -3.02 -18.69 20.47
CA VAL A 84 -3.83 -17.77 21.29
C VAL A 84 -4.30 -18.47 22.57
N ALA A 85 -4.62 -19.77 22.52
CA ALA A 85 -4.99 -20.58 23.68
C ALA A 85 -3.77 -20.95 24.55
N ALA A 86 -2.62 -21.21 23.94
CA ALA A 86 -1.34 -21.07 24.61
C ALA A 86 -1.00 -19.58 24.65
N ALA A 87 -1.77 -18.82 25.43
CA ALA A 87 -1.45 -17.43 25.74
C ALA A 87 0.07 -17.37 25.91
N PRO A 88 0.82 -16.63 25.06
CA PRO A 88 2.24 -16.46 25.28
C PRO A 88 2.31 -16.00 26.72
N ALA A 89 2.94 -16.82 27.58
CA ALA A 89 3.03 -16.55 29.01
C ALA A 89 3.37 -15.08 29.09
N VAL A 90 2.40 -14.26 29.54
CA VAL A 90 2.38 -12.81 29.31
C VAL A 90 3.77 -12.34 29.66
N GLN A 91 4.59 -12.10 28.63
CA GLN A 91 5.89 -11.50 28.83
C GLN A 91 5.51 -10.22 29.56
N ALA A 92 6.03 -10.11 30.79
CA ALA A 92 5.64 -9.10 31.76
C ALA A 92 5.31 -7.82 31.00
N ALA A 93 4.09 -7.29 31.23
CA ALA A 93 3.54 -6.16 30.50
C ALA A 93 4.68 -5.23 30.07
N PRO A 94 4.85 -5.00 28.75
CA PRO A 94 6.05 -4.34 28.24
C PRO A 94 6.28 -3.10 29.09
N GLU A 95 7.48 -3.00 29.67
CA GLU A 95 7.85 -1.90 30.54
C GLU A 95 7.57 -0.61 29.76
N LEU A 96 6.47 0.05 30.12
CA LEU A 96 6.01 1.22 29.40
C LEU A 96 7.08 2.30 29.60
N ALA A 97 7.52 2.90 28.50
CA ALA A 97 8.45 4.01 28.57
C ALA A 97 7.84 5.11 29.47
N GLU A 98 8.67 5.66 30.35
CA GLU A 98 8.27 6.73 31.25
C GLU A 98 7.78 7.94 30.44
N VAL A 99 6.57 8.41 30.73
CA VAL A 99 6.02 9.59 30.09
C VAL A 99 6.62 10.84 30.74
N VAL A 100 7.60 11.42 30.07
CA VAL A 100 8.25 12.65 30.52
C VAL A 100 7.49 13.86 30.00
N GLN A 101 7.04 14.76 30.90
CA GLN A 101 6.33 16.00 30.53
C GLN A 101 7.21 17.24 30.53
N VAL A 102 8.46 17.14 30.98
CA VAL A 102 9.38 18.27 31.12
C VAL A 102 10.65 18.01 30.33
N VAL A 103 10.99 18.93 29.43
CA VAL A 103 12.23 18.87 28.65
C VAL A 103 13.28 19.75 29.32
N SER A 104 14.43 19.18 29.65
CA SER A 104 15.55 19.95 30.21
C SER A 104 16.17 20.86 29.17
N GLN A 105 16.17 22.17 29.44
CA GLN A 105 16.85 23.19 28.62
C GLN A 105 18.38 23.10 28.79
N PRO A 106 19.18 23.35 27.74
CA PRO A 106 18.76 23.60 26.37
C PRO A 106 18.37 22.31 25.63
N TRP A 107 17.45 22.41 24.67
CA TRP A 107 17.02 21.27 23.86
C TRP A 107 16.93 21.58 22.37
N THR A 108 17.22 20.58 21.54
CA THR A 108 17.14 20.65 20.07
C THR A 108 15.94 19.85 19.57
N LEU A 109 15.17 20.44 18.66
CA LEU A 109 14.03 19.82 18.00
C LEU A 109 14.48 19.16 16.70
N LEU A 110 14.27 17.86 16.57
CA LEU A 110 14.52 17.09 15.36
C LEU A 110 13.19 16.74 14.70
N VAL A 111 12.98 17.16 13.47
CA VAL A 111 11.70 16.98 12.77
C VAL A 111 11.82 15.82 11.78
N TRP A 112 11.18 14.70 12.09
CA TRP A 112 11.13 13.53 11.21
C TRP A 112 9.94 13.61 10.26
N GLY A 113 10.23 13.69 8.96
CA GLY A 113 9.23 13.87 7.91
C GLY A 113 8.78 15.32 7.75
N ALA A 114 8.14 15.62 6.63
CA ALA A 114 7.88 16.97 6.11
C ALA A 114 7.59 18.06 7.16
N ASN A 115 8.42 19.11 7.13
CA ASN A 115 8.40 20.29 7.99
C ASN A 115 7.06 21.08 7.99
N GLN A 116 6.19 20.80 8.97
CA GLN A 116 5.01 21.63 9.26
C GLN A 116 5.36 22.74 10.26
N LYS A 117 5.64 23.94 9.73
CA LYS A 117 6.02 25.12 10.50
C LYS A 117 5.03 25.48 11.63
N ASP A 118 3.74 25.20 11.43
CA ASP A 118 2.70 25.51 12.41
C ASP A 118 2.77 24.57 13.63
N CYS A 119 3.04 23.28 13.42
CA CYS A 119 3.27 22.32 14.50
C CYS A 119 4.50 22.70 15.33
N ILE A 120 5.59 23.11 14.67
CA ILE A 120 6.83 23.52 15.35
C ILE A 120 6.58 24.73 16.25
N LYS A 121 5.84 25.73 15.75
CA LYS A 121 5.47 26.91 16.56
C LYS A 121 4.62 26.55 17.77
N ALA A 122 3.65 25.64 17.61
CA ALA A 122 2.79 25.18 18.70
C ALA A 122 3.59 24.40 19.77
N ILE A 123 4.60 23.62 19.36
CA ILE A 123 5.46 22.91 20.31
C ILE A 123 6.35 23.89 21.07
N GLN A 124 6.95 24.86 20.37
CA GLN A 124 7.81 25.87 20.99
C GLN A 124 7.05 26.81 21.94
N SER A 125 5.75 27.03 21.73
CA SER A 125 4.93 27.81 22.66
C SER A 125 4.60 27.05 23.95
N VAL A 126 4.52 25.71 23.88
CA VAL A 126 4.20 24.85 25.04
C VAL A 126 5.44 24.47 25.85
N TYR A 127 6.54 24.08 25.17
CA TYR A 127 7.75 23.52 25.81
C TYR A 127 8.93 24.50 25.87
N GLY A 128 8.71 25.74 25.44
CA GLY A 128 9.74 26.78 25.33
C GLY A 128 10.48 26.74 23.98
N GLN A 129 11.30 27.75 23.73
CA GLN A 129 12.05 27.84 22.48
C GLN A 129 13.13 26.76 22.44
N ALA A 130 13.14 25.98 21.36
CA ALA A 130 14.24 25.06 21.07
C ALA A 130 15.47 25.87 20.65
N GLU A 131 16.67 25.44 21.06
CA GLU A 131 17.92 26.08 20.68
C GLU A 131 18.14 25.98 19.17
N GLN A 132 17.84 24.81 18.60
CA GLN A 132 17.89 24.56 17.16
C GLN A 132 16.71 23.69 16.73
N VAL A 133 16.29 23.87 15.47
CA VAL A 133 15.32 23.01 14.80
C VAL A 133 15.98 22.44 13.56
N ILE A 134 16.14 21.12 13.51
CA ILE A 134 16.82 20.41 12.44
C ILE A 134 15.84 19.44 11.78
N GLU A 135 15.73 19.49 10.46
CA GLU A 135 14.97 18.53 9.68
C GLU A 135 15.79 17.25 9.50
N LEU A 136 15.21 16.11 9.87
CA LEU A 136 15.84 14.81 9.75
C LEU A 136 15.48 14.17 8.43
N GLU A 137 16.53 13.79 7.69
CA GLU A 137 16.42 12.98 6.49
C GLU A 137 16.96 11.58 6.79
N ALA A 138 16.49 10.57 6.05
CA ALA A 138 17.00 9.20 6.18
C ALA A 138 18.52 9.10 5.90
N THR A 139 19.08 10.07 5.17
CA THR A 139 20.52 10.14 4.84
C THR A 139 21.37 10.87 5.87
N SER A 140 20.80 11.37 6.98
CA SER A 140 21.56 12.07 8.02
C SER A 140 22.52 11.11 8.74
N LYS A 141 23.83 11.35 8.61
CA LYS A 141 24.89 10.46 9.15
C LYS A 141 25.53 10.96 10.45
N SER A 142 25.32 12.22 10.82
CA SER A 142 25.90 12.80 12.03
C SER A 142 25.09 14.01 12.48
N LEU A 143 24.80 14.06 13.78
CA LEU A 143 24.12 15.17 14.45
C LEU A 143 25.04 15.60 15.61
N ALA A 144 25.72 16.74 15.46
CA ALA A 144 26.58 17.29 16.50
C ALA A 144 25.73 18.04 17.54
N ILE A 145 25.05 17.30 18.40
CA ILE A 145 24.18 17.83 19.46
C ILE A 145 24.74 17.35 20.80
N GLU A 146 24.95 18.26 21.75
CA GLU A 146 25.58 17.94 23.05
C GLU A 146 24.60 17.97 24.24
N HIS A 147 23.31 18.16 23.95
CA HIS A 147 22.28 18.42 24.96
C HIS A 147 20.99 17.65 24.65
N SER A 148 19.92 17.90 25.41
CA SER A 148 18.65 17.17 25.29
C SER A 148 18.05 17.28 23.88
N VAL A 149 17.51 16.18 23.38
CA VAL A 149 16.95 16.07 22.03
C VAL A 149 15.51 15.62 22.07
N VAL A 150 14.66 16.31 21.31
CA VAL A 150 13.25 15.96 21.11
C VAL A 150 13.03 15.64 19.64
N VAL A 151 12.62 14.40 19.34
CA VAL A 151 12.32 13.94 17.98
C VAL A 151 10.82 13.99 17.74
N LEU A 152 10.40 14.89 16.86
CA LEU A 152 9.02 15.02 16.41
C LEU A 152 8.73 13.98 15.32
N VAL A 153 7.76 13.10 15.57
CA VAL A 153 7.32 12.05 14.64
C VAL A 153 5.81 12.12 14.39
N LYS A 154 5.36 11.66 13.24
CA LYS A 154 3.93 11.49 12.97
C LYS A 154 3.38 10.33 13.78
N SER A 155 2.31 10.56 14.53
CA SER A 155 1.67 9.53 15.36
C SER A 155 1.09 8.35 14.56
N TRP A 156 0.82 8.54 13.28
CA TRP A 156 0.15 7.57 12.41
C TRP A 156 1.09 6.82 11.46
N GLU A 157 2.36 7.23 11.35
CA GLU A 157 3.31 6.59 10.44
C GLU A 157 3.96 5.40 11.16
N PRO A 158 3.97 4.18 10.56
CA PRO A 158 4.57 3.02 11.21
C PRO A 158 6.06 3.25 11.46
N PRO A 159 6.66 2.67 12.51
CA PRO A 159 8.07 2.83 12.80
C PRO A 159 8.92 2.31 11.63
N LEU A 160 9.48 3.22 10.85
CA LEU A 160 10.35 2.90 9.72
C LEU A 160 11.74 2.51 10.23
N ALA A 161 12.38 1.54 9.58
CA ALA A 161 13.74 1.10 9.92
C ALA A 161 14.74 2.27 9.92
N GLU A 162 14.62 3.17 8.95
CA GLU A 162 15.45 4.37 8.82
C GLU A 162 15.38 5.29 10.06
N LEU A 163 14.21 5.42 10.70
CA LEU A 163 14.07 6.23 11.91
C LEU A 163 14.84 5.58 13.07
N ALA A 164 14.75 4.26 13.21
CA ALA A 164 15.46 3.53 14.25
C ALA A 164 16.98 3.70 14.11
N ASP A 165 17.48 3.71 12.87
CA ASP A 165 18.90 3.92 12.59
C ASP A 165 19.33 5.35 12.95
N VAL A 166 18.52 6.36 12.62
CA VAL A 166 18.83 7.75 12.98
C VAL A 166 18.75 7.99 14.50
N LEU A 167 17.83 7.33 15.21
CA LEU A 167 17.75 7.42 16.68
C LEU A 167 19.01 6.88 17.39
N GLN A 168 19.74 5.95 16.76
CA GLN A 168 21.03 5.46 17.29
C GLN A 168 22.15 6.49 17.18
N LEU A 169 22.01 7.47 16.28
CA LEU A 169 22.98 8.56 16.10
C LEU A 169 22.81 9.69 17.11
N LEU A 170 21.75 9.66 17.92
CA LEU A 170 21.51 10.70 18.93
C LEU A 170 22.55 10.66 20.05
N PRO A 171 22.91 11.82 20.61
CA PRO A 171 23.86 11.88 21.71
C PRO A 171 23.37 11.06 22.90
N GLN A 172 24.30 10.35 23.54
CA GLN A 172 24.02 9.62 24.78
C GLN A 172 23.91 10.54 26.00
N GLN A 173 24.38 11.79 25.87
CA GLN A 173 24.31 12.81 26.91
C GLN A 173 23.01 13.62 26.75
N GLY A 174 22.26 13.76 27.83
CA GLY A 174 20.97 14.47 27.84
C GLY A 174 19.74 13.56 27.64
N GLN A 175 18.57 14.17 27.62
CA GLN A 175 17.30 13.45 27.41
C GLN A 175 17.11 13.13 25.93
N ARG A 176 16.63 11.92 25.61
CA ARG A 176 16.22 11.52 24.26
C ARG A 176 14.73 11.24 24.28
N LEU A 177 13.94 12.17 23.77
CA LEU A 177 12.48 12.11 23.83
C LEU A 177 11.90 11.99 22.43
N ILE A 178 10.86 11.17 22.29
CA ILE A 178 10.07 11.08 21.05
C ILE A 178 8.73 11.74 21.32
N LEU A 179 8.36 12.69 20.48
CA LEU A 179 7.10 13.41 20.55
C LEU A 179 6.22 12.99 19.36
N PRO A 180 5.28 12.05 19.56
CA PRO A 180 4.31 11.71 18.54
C PRO A 180 3.26 12.82 18.43
N VAL A 181 3.09 13.37 17.24
CA VAL A 181 2.08 14.41 16.97
C VAL A 181 1.14 13.95 15.86
N ASP A 182 -0.15 14.21 16.04
CA ASP A 182 -1.15 14.02 15.00
C ASP A 182 -1.21 15.29 14.13
N TRP A 183 -0.62 15.22 12.95
CA TRP A 183 -0.57 16.35 12.01
C TRP A 183 -1.90 16.64 11.32
N SER A 184 -2.95 15.84 11.57
CA SER A 184 -4.27 16.06 10.97
C SER A 184 -5.04 17.21 11.61
N LYS A 185 -4.65 17.65 12.81
CA LYS A 185 -5.23 18.82 13.45
C LYS A 185 -4.40 20.05 13.12
N GLN A 186 -4.80 20.73 12.06
CA GLN A 186 -4.60 22.18 11.99
C GLN A 186 -5.22 22.76 13.27
N ALA A 187 -4.37 23.29 14.15
CA ALA A 187 -4.80 24.15 15.24
C ALA A 187 -5.30 25.48 14.65
#